data_AF-A0A2V6WHR9-F1
#
_entry.id   AF-A0A2V6WHR9-F1
#
_cell.length_a   1.000
_cell.length_b   1.000
_cell.length_c   1.000
_cell.angle_alpha   90.00
_cell.angle_beta   90.00
_cell.angle_gamma   90.00
#
_symmetry.space_group_name_H-M   'P 1'
#
loop_
_entity.id
_entity.type
_entity.pdbx_description
1 polymer ?
#
loop_
_entity_poly.entity_id
_entity_poly.type
_entity_poly.pdbx_seq_one_letter_code
_entity_poly.pdbx_strand_id
1 'polypeptide(L)'
;MNTALGIMNTALGMVSAVLLMITPAVAASLDGSARLNCAIQAVMVCHDQSSCVRGTAATVNMPATLKIDLGERMVTGAATGRTARITSVGRGEGRLLVQGEETGKRGIAWDVVIAEASGVMSGAVLSHEGGFLMFGACSPG
;
A
#
# COMPACT_ATOMS: atom_id res chain seq x y z
N MET A 1 13.40 64.42 36.70
CA MET A 1 12.77 64.74 35.39
C MET A 1 12.74 63.44 34.58
N ASN A 2 11.54 63.03 34.22
CA ASN A 2 11.16 61.99 33.23
C ASN A 2 11.24 60.49 33.57
N THR A 3 10.01 59.97 33.64
CA THR A 3 9.43 58.63 33.61
C THR A 3 9.77 57.77 32.39
N ALA A 4 9.92 56.47 32.61
CA ALA A 4 9.55 55.39 31.68
C ALA A 4 9.34 54.11 32.52
N LEU A 5 8.23 53.98 33.25
CA LEU A 5 6.98 53.33 32.80
C LEU A 5 7.18 52.27 31.71
N GLY A 6 7.02 51.00 32.07
CA GLY A 6 6.50 50.01 31.12
C GLY A 6 7.02 48.59 31.27
N ILE A 7 6.18 47.75 31.89
CA ILE A 7 5.96 46.36 31.48
C ILE A 7 7.10 45.38 31.81
N MET A 8 7.20 44.92 33.05
CA MET A 8 7.76 43.58 33.28
C MET A 8 7.21 42.98 34.58
N ASN A 9 5.91 42.73 34.61
CA ASN A 9 5.33 41.85 35.61
C ASN A 9 4.20 41.07 34.92
N THR A 10 4.03 39.80 35.31
CA THR A 10 3.00 38.84 34.87
C THR A 10 3.24 38.07 33.56
N ALA A 11 4.14 37.07 33.58
CA ALA A 11 4.10 36.00 32.58
C ALA A 11 4.60 34.63 33.10
N LEU A 12 4.55 34.38 34.41
CA LEU A 12 5.03 33.11 35.01
C LEU A 12 3.91 32.09 35.30
N GLY A 13 2.70 32.27 34.75
CA GLY A 13 1.50 31.58 35.24
C GLY A 13 0.79 30.62 34.30
N MET A 14 1.38 30.17 33.17
CA MET A 14 0.59 29.43 32.17
C MET A 14 1.41 28.38 31.40
N VAL A 15 1.98 27.38 32.10
CA VAL A 15 2.70 26.25 31.45
C VAL A 15 2.05 24.88 31.72
N SER A 16 0.95 24.80 32.48
CA SER A 16 0.44 23.52 32.98
C SER A 16 -0.98 23.19 32.53
N ALA A 17 -1.22 22.95 31.22
CA ALA A 17 -2.49 22.35 30.76
C ALA A 17 -2.46 21.75 29.34
N VAL A 18 -1.32 21.28 28.82
CA VAL A 18 -1.27 20.56 27.52
C VAL A 18 -0.84 19.11 27.75
N LEU A 19 -1.61 18.37 28.54
CA LEU A 19 -1.51 16.90 28.54
C LEU A 19 -2.35 16.37 27.37
N LEU A 20 -1.66 16.18 26.25
CA LEU A 20 -1.76 15.05 25.33
C LEU A 20 -3.08 14.24 25.37
N MET A 21 -4.07 14.65 24.57
CA MET A 21 -5.02 13.70 24.02
C MET A 21 -4.37 12.98 22.83
N ILE A 22 -3.48 12.02 23.10
CA ILE A 22 -3.06 11.07 22.07
C ILE A 22 -4.17 10.03 22.01
N THR A 23 -5.18 10.26 21.16
CA THR A 23 -6.09 9.19 20.79
C THR A 23 -5.28 8.16 19.99
N PRO A 24 -5.27 6.88 20.38
CA PRO A 24 -4.64 5.87 19.54
C PRO A 24 -5.41 5.85 18.23
N ALA A 25 -4.74 6.19 17.13
CA ALA A 25 -5.27 5.97 15.81
C ALA A 25 -5.43 4.46 15.64
N VAL A 26 -6.65 3.96 15.81
CA VAL A 26 -7.00 2.59 15.47
C VAL A 26 -6.92 2.52 13.95
N ALA A 27 -5.78 2.05 13.42
CA ALA A 27 -5.67 1.76 12.01
C ALA A 27 -6.81 0.81 11.66
N ALA A 28 -7.68 1.21 10.73
CA ALA A 28 -8.72 0.32 10.24
C ALA A 28 -8.03 -0.95 9.74
N SER A 29 -8.31 -2.08 10.40
CA SER A 29 -7.74 -3.35 10.01
C SER A 29 -8.15 -3.64 8.57
N LEU A 30 -7.18 -4.03 7.74
CA LEU A 30 -7.44 -4.53 6.39
C LEU A 30 -8.03 -5.94 6.53
N ASP A 31 -9.27 -6.01 7.02
CA ASP A 31 -9.96 -7.24 7.37
C ASP A 31 -10.41 -8.07 6.15
N GLY A 32 -10.06 -7.62 4.94
CA GLY A 32 -10.36 -8.32 3.69
C GLY A 32 -11.84 -8.27 3.27
N SER A 33 -12.70 -7.56 4.02
CA SER A 33 -14.07 -7.25 3.61
C SER A 33 -14.15 -6.03 2.67
N ALA A 34 -13.03 -5.31 2.55
CA ALA A 34 -12.95 -3.99 1.94
C ALA A 34 -12.32 -3.98 0.55
N ARG A 35 -12.69 -2.96 -0.23
CA ARG A 35 -11.92 -2.49 -1.38
C ARG A 35 -10.61 -1.91 -0.88
N LEU A 36 -9.50 -2.26 -1.53
CA LEU A 36 -8.17 -1.79 -1.17
C LEU A 36 -7.61 -0.93 -2.31
N ASN A 37 -7.02 0.21 -1.95
CA ASN A 37 -6.20 1.00 -2.87
C ASN A 37 -4.73 0.73 -2.54
N CYS A 38 -4.00 0.15 -3.48
CA CYS A 38 -2.62 -0.29 -3.31
C CYS A 38 -1.67 0.53 -4.20
N ALA A 39 -0.80 1.31 -3.59
CA ALA A 39 0.20 2.12 -4.28
C ALA A 39 1.50 1.35 -4.44
N ILE A 40 1.98 1.23 -5.69
CA ILE A 40 3.25 0.60 -6.03
C ILE A 40 4.37 1.63 -5.88
N GLN A 41 5.35 1.33 -5.03
CA GLN A 41 6.47 2.22 -4.72
C GLN A 41 7.76 1.81 -5.41
N ALA A 42 7.96 0.51 -5.62
CA ALA A 42 9.12 -0.02 -6.32
C ALA A 42 8.78 -1.30 -7.07
N VAL A 43 9.51 -1.55 -8.15
CA VAL A 43 9.43 -2.79 -8.93
C VAL A 43 10.83 -3.35 -9.11
N MET A 44 10.97 -4.67 -9.01
CA MET A 44 12.19 -5.38 -9.41
C MET A 44 11.85 -6.27 -10.60
N VAL A 45 12.46 -6.00 -11.75
CA VAL A 45 12.21 -6.72 -13.00
C VAL A 45 13.30 -7.76 -13.22
N CYS A 46 12.92 -9.00 -13.44
CA CYS A 46 13.81 -10.14 -13.60
C CYS A 46 13.51 -10.84 -14.93
N HIS A 47 14.34 -10.56 -15.95
CA HIS A 47 14.20 -11.18 -17.29
C HIS A 47 14.98 -12.49 -17.42
N ASP A 48 16.04 -12.65 -16.64
CA ASP A 48 16.85 -13.86 -16.58
C ASP A 48 17.23 -14.17 -15.12
N GLN A 49 17.74 -15.38 -14.89
CA GLN A 49 18.06 -15.87 -13.54
C GLN A 49 19.23 -15.12 -12.88
N SER A 50 20.03 -14.39 -13.65
CA SER A 50 21.30 -13.83 -13.18
C SER A 50 21.14 -12.47 -12.51
N SER A 51 20.12 -11.69 -12.87
CA SER A 51 19.92 -10.37 -12.26
C SER A 51 18.47 -9.86 -12.30
N CYS A 52 18.11 -9.11 -11.26
CA CYS A 52 16.89 -8.31 -11.22
C CYS A 52 17.28 -6.82 -11.15
N VAL A 53 16.66 -6.01 -12.00
CA VAL A 53 16.91 -4.57 -12.06
C VAL A 53 15.79 -3.80 -11.40
N ARG A 54 16.14 -2.72 -10.69
CA ARG A 54 15.14 -1.85 -10.07
C ARG A 54 14.47 -0.98 -11.14
N GLY A 55 13.14 -0.96 -11.12
CA GLY A 55 12.30 -0.17 -12.01
C GLY A 55 11.13 0.48 -11.26
N THR A 56 10.07 0.80 -12.00
CA THR A 56 8.84 1.43 -11.50
C THR A 56 7.62 0.69 -12.04
N ALA A 57 6.41 1.05 -11.60
CA ALA A 57 5.19 0.49 -12.20
C ALA A 57 5.14 0.71 -13.72
N ALA A 58 5.63 1.87 -14.19
CA ALA A 58 5.69 2.19 -15.61
C ALA A 58 6.65 1.29 -16.40
N THR A 59 7.78 0.85 -15.81
CA THR A 59 8.74 -0.02 -16.51
C THR A 59 8.15 -1.37 -16.89
N VAL A 60 7.10 -1.82 -16.18
CA VAL A 60 6.37 -3.07 -16.45
C VAL A 60 4.96 -2.83 -17.01
N ASN A 61 4.69 -1.62 -17.51
CA ASN A 61 3.39 -1.23 -18.06
C ASN A 61 2.21 -1.50 -17.09
N MET A 62 2.43 -1.23 -15.80
CA MET A 62 1.42 -1.21 -14.76
C MET A 62 1.11 0.24 -14.32
N PRO A 63 -0.14 0.53 -13.92
CA PRO A 63 -0.44 1.78 -13.25
C PRO A 63 0.21 1.83 -11.87
N ALA A 64 0.51 3.04 -11.38
CA ALA A 64 1.09 3.25 -10.05
C ALA A 64 0.17 2.81 -8.89
N THR A 65 -1.13 2.62 -9.17
CA THR A 65 -2.11 2.19 -8.16
C THR A 65 -2.98 1.06 -8.70
N LEU A 66 -3.16 0.05 -7.87
CA LEU A 66 -4.09 -1.06 -8.06
C LEU A 66 -5.28 -0.92 -7.11
N LYS A 67 -6.47 -1.28 -7.57
CA LYS A 67 -7.67 -1.44 -6.75
C LYS A 67 -7.94 -2.92 -6.60
N ILE A 68 -7.99 -3.43 -5.39
CA ILE A 68 -8.32 -4.82 -5.10
C ILE A 68 -9.73 -4.84 -4.50
N ASP A 69 -10.67 -5.49 -5.17
CA ASP A 69 -12.01 -5.75 -4.66
C ASP A 69 -12.15 -7.25 -4.38
N LEU A 70 -12.16 -7.60 -3.09
CA LEU A 70 -12.24 -8.99 -2.65
C LEU A 70 -13.66 -9.55 -2.75
N GLY A 71 -14.68 -8.68 -2.70
CA GLY A 71 -16.09 -9.06 -2.87
C GLY A 71 -16.40 -9.40 -4.33
N GLU A 72 -15.93 -8.57 -5.26
CA GLU A 72 -16.07 -8.81 -6.71
C GLU A 72 -15.03 -9.78 -7.25
N ARG A 73 -14.02 -10.14 -6.45
CA ARG A 73 -12.87 -10.97 -6.84
C ARG A 73 -12.12 -10.40 -8.05
N MET A 74 -11.82 -9.11 -8.00
CA MET A 74 -11.17 -8.40 -9.11
C MET A 74 -10.04 -7.49 -8.63
N VAL A 75 -8.96 -7.46 -9.41
CA VAL A 75 -7.93 -6.42 -9.34
C VAL A 75 -8.09 -5.51 -10.55
N THR A 76 -8.08 -4.20 -10.34
CA THR A 76 -8.22 -3.18 -11.39
C THR A 76 -7.09 -2.19 -11.33
N GLY A 77 -6.42 -1.94 -12.45
CA GLY A 77 -5.43 -0.90 -12.57
C GLY A 77 -6.05 0.50 -12.61
N ALA A 78 -5.88 1.31 -11.56
CA ALA A 78 -6.68 2.52 -11.33
C ALA A 78 -6.69 3.52 -12.50
N ALA A 79 -5.55 3.75 -13.15
CA ALA A 79 -5.43 4.67 -14.28
C ALA A 79 -5.81 4.05 -15.64
N THR A 80 -5.88 2.72 -15.73
CA THR A 80 -6.03 2.01 -17.01
C THR A 80 -7.37 1.31 -17.17
N GLY A 81 -8.06 1.02 -16.07
CA GLY A 81 -9.25 0.17 -16.07
C GLY A 81 -8.99 -1.30 -16.42
N ARG A 82 -7.72 -1.69 -16.70
CA ARG A 82 -7.36 -3.09 -16.97
C ARG A 82 -7.64 -3.93 -15.73
N THR A 83 -8.26 -5.08 -15.93
CA THR A 83 -8.67 -5.97 -14.85
C THR A 83 -7.97 -7.32 -14.90
N ALA A 84 -7.82 -7.94 -13.73
CA ALA A 84 -7.38 -9.32 -13.53
C ALA A 84 -8.28 -10.00 -12.50
N ARG A 85 -8.61 -11.28 -12.72
CA ARG A 85 -9.52 -12.01 -11.83
C ARG A 85 -8.76 -12.61 -10.64
N ILE A 86 -9.31 -12.43 -9.44
CA ILE A 86 -8.84 -13.12 -8.23
C ILE A 86 -9.39 -14.56 -8.27
N THR A 87 -8.49 -15.54 -8.27
CA THR A 87 -8.85 -16.97 -8.24
C THR A 87 -8.77 -17.55 -6.82
N SER A 88 -7.95 -16.96 -5.95
CA SER A 88 -7.80 -17.40 -4.55
C SER A 88 -7.59 -16.21 -3.62
N VAL A 89 -8.18 -16.33 -2.42
CA VAL A 89 -7.94 -15.42 -1.29
C VAL A 89 -7.62 -16.29 -0.08
N GLY A 90 -6.44 -16.11 0.49
CA GLY A 90 -5.99 -16.76 1.70
C GLY A 90 -5.79 -15.76 2.83
N ARG A 91 -5.86 -16.24 4.07
CA ARG A 91 -5.58 -15.44 5.26
C ARG A 91 -4.85 -16.27 6.30
N GLY A 92 -3.85 -15.68 6.94
CA GLY A 92 -3.11 -16.32 8.03
C GLY A 92 -1.97 -15.45 8.54
N GLU A 93 -1.63 -15.58 9.82
CA GLU A 93 -0.50 -14.86 10.44
C GLU A 93 -0.56 -13.33 10.24
N GLY A 94 -1.76 -12.74 10.30
CA GLY A 94 -1.97 -11.30 10.08
C GLY A 94 -1.69 -10.82 8.66
N ARG A 95 -1.77 -11.73 7.68
CA ARG A 95 -1.55 -11.45 6.26
C ARG A 95 -2.75 -11.87 5.43
N LEU A 96 -3.08 -11.01 4.47
CA LEU A 96 -3.98 -11.29 3.38
C LEU A 96 -3.17 -11.71 2.16
N LEU A 97 -3.54 -12.82 1.54
CA LEU A 97 -2.93 -13.36 0.33
C LEU A 97 -3.97 -13.33 -0.79
N VAL A 98 -3.68 -12.66 -1.88
CA VAL A 98 -4.58 -12.52 -3.04
C VAL A 98 -3.85 -13.05 -4.25
N GLN A 99 -4.45 -13.98 -4.99
CA GLN A 99 -3.79 -14.64 -6.11
C GLN A 99 -4.71 -14.74 -7.31
N GLY A 100 -4.10 -14.82 -8.49
CA GLY A 100 -4.80 -15.00 -9.76
C GLY A 100 -3.91 -15.58 -10.84
N GLU A 101 -4.57 -16.04 -11.90
CA GLU A 101 -3.93 -16.55 -13.10
C GLU A 101 -4.74 -16.15 -14.34
N GLU A 102 -4.04 -15.83 -15.42
CA GLU A 102 -4.59 -15.43 -16.70
C GLU A 102 -4.26 -16.51 -17.75
N THR A 103 -4.82 -17.70 -17.55
CA THR A 103 -4.53 -18.90 -18.35
C THR A 103 -4.89 -18.73 -19.84
N GLY A 104 -5.91 -17.91 -20.15
CA GLY A 104 -6.30 -17.57 -21.53
C GLY A 104 -5.49 -16.44 -22.19
N LYS A 105 -4.63 -15.73 -21.44
CA LYS A 105 -3.89 -14.55 -21.92
C LYS A 105 -2.43 -14.60 -21.47
N ARG A 106 -1.57 -15.15 -22.33
CA ARG A 106 -0.10 -15.21 -22.16
C ARG A 106 0.41 -16.08 -21.01
N GLY A 107 -0.46 -16.79 -20.29
CA GLY A 107 -0.04 -17.72 -19.22
C GLY A 107 0.67 -17.01 -18.08
N ILE A 108 0.01 -16.02 -17.49
CA ILE A 108 0.55 -15.19 -16.41
C ILE A 108 -0.05 -15.65 -15.08
N ALA A 109 0.79 -15.82 -14.07
CA ALA A 109 0.38 -16.02 -12.68
C ALA A 109 0.79 -14.82 -11.84
N TRP A 110 0.01 -14.49 -10.82
CA TRP A 110 0.33 -13.36 -9.94
C TRP A 110 -0.21 -13.56 -8.53
N ASP A 111 0.46 -12.90 -7.58
CA ASP A 111 0.06 -12.85 -6.18
C ASP A 111 0.39 -11.50 -5.54
N VAL A 112 -0.37 -11.17 -4.49
CA VAL A 112 -0.15 -10.02 -3.62
C VAL A 112 -0.32 -10.47 -2.18
N VAL A 113 0.67 -10.16 -1.35
CA VAL A 113 0.66 -10.39 0.09
C VAL A 113 0.62 -9.04 0.79
N ILE A 114 -0.33 -8.86 1.72
CA ILE A 114 -0.58 -7.60 2.42
C ILE A 114 -0.55 -7.86 3.92
N ALA A 115 0.30 -7.13 4.64
CA ALA A 115 0.28 -7.11 6.09
C ALA A 115 -0.94 -6.33 6.58
N GLU A 116 -1.83 -6.96 7.33
CA GLU A 116 -3.17 -6.40 7.61
C GLU A 116 -3.13 -5.22 8.57
N ALA A 117 -2.13 -5.18 9.45
CA ALA A 117 -1.96 -4.12 10.44
C ALA A 117 -1.36 -2.84 9.87
N SER A 118 -0.54 -2.92 8.81
CA SER A 118 0.21 -1.79 8.27
C SER A 118 -0.11 -1.46 6.82
N GLY A 119 -0.73 -2.39 6.10
CA GLY A 119 -0.95 -2.31 4.66
C GLY A 119 0.31 -2.53 3.82
N VAL A 120 1.48 -2.75 4.43
CA VAL A 120 2.70 -3.04 3.66
C VAL A 120 2.46 -4.25 2.77
N MET A 121 2.75 -4.09 1.48
CA MET A 121 2.48 -5.11 0.48
C MET A 121 3.72 -5.50 -0.31
N SER A 122 3.72 -6.75 -0.72
CA SER A 122 4.58 -7.26 -1.78
C SER A 122 3.71 -8.00 -2.79
N GLY A 123 4.09 -8.02 -4.05
CA GLY A 123 3.42 -8.83 -5.06
C GLY A 123 4.40 -9.36 -6.08
N ALA A 124 4.02 -10.42 -6.77
CA ALA A 124 4.79 -11.00 -7.84
C ALA A 124 3.91 -11.24 -9.06
N VAL A 125 4.52 -11.11 -10.24
CA VAL A 125 3.94 -11.52 -11.51
C VAL A 125 4.96 -12.39 -12.23
N LEU A 126 4.51 -13.55 -12.68
CA LEU A 126 5.32 -14.57 -13.33
C LEU A 126 4.73 -14.93 -14.68
N SER A 127 5.62 -15.12 -15.65
CA SER A 127 5.30 -15.57 -17.00
C SER A 127 6.44 -16.44 -17.53
N HIS A 128 6.28 -16.96 -18.75
CA HIS A 128 7.36 -17.69 -19.42
C HIS A 128 8.62 -16.84 -19.66
N GLU A 129 8.46 -15.53 -19.89
CA GLU A 129 9.55 -14.60 -20.23
C GLU A 129 10.27 -14.01 -18.99
N GLY A 130 9.98 -14.58 -17.81
CA GLY A 130 10.43 -14.04 -16.52
C GLY A 130 9.29 -13.36 -15.77
N GLY A 131 9.64 -12.43 -14.89
CA GLY A 131 8.68 -11.83 -13.97
C GLY A 131 9.16 -10.57 -13.29
N PHE A 132 8.32 -10.05 -12.41
CA PHE A 132 8.67 -8.90 -11.60
C PHE A 132 8.05 -8.97 -10.21
N LEU A 133 8.75 -8.38 -9.25
CA LEU A 133 8.26 -8.14 -7.90
C LEU A 133 7.81 -6.69 -7.77
N MET A 134 6.77 -6.45 -6.98
CA MET A 134 6.24 -5.13 -6.66
C MET A 134 6.24 -4.94 -5.15
N PHE A 135 6.62 -3.75 -4.70
CA PHE A 135 6.63 -3.37 -3.29
C PHE A 135 5.84 -2.09 -3.11
N GLY A 136 5.08 -2.00 -2.03
CA GLY A 136 4.22 -0.84 -1.80
C GLY A 136 3.43 -0.91 -0.50
N ALA A 137 2.33 -0.17 -0.49
CA ALA A 137 1.37 -0.21 0.62
C ALA A 137 -0.07 -0.09 0.12
N CYS A 138 -0.98 -0.75 0.81
CA CYS A 138 -2.42 -0.68 0.61
C CYS A 138 -3.10 0.08 1.74
N SER A 139 -4.18 0.77 1.41
CA SER A 139 -5.11 1.37 2.36
C SER A 139 -6.53 0.90 2.08
N PRO A 140 -7.45 1.04 3.04
CA PRO A 140 -8.88 1.00 2.73
C PRO A 140 -9.19 1.99 1.59
N GLY A 141 -10.12 1.61 0.71
CA GLY A 141 -10.44 2.34 -0.52
C GLY A 141 -11.87 2.80 -0.69
#